data_AF-A0A8S3VAA3-F1
#
_entry.id   AF-A0A8S3VAA3-F1
#
_cell.length_a   1.000
_cell.length_b   1.000
_cell.length_c   1.000
_cell.angle_alpha   90.00
_cell.angle_beta   90.00
_cell.angle_gamma   90.00
#
_symmetry.space_group_name_H-M   'P 1'
#
loop_
_entity.id
_entity.type
_entity.pdbx_description
1 polymer ?
#
loop_
_entity_poly.entity_id
_entity_poly.type
_entity_poly.pdbx_seq_one_letter_code
_entity_poly.pdbx_strand_id
1 'polypeptide(L)'
;MGSIILMGDFNTKIQGPRYKFNPDERSRLMYSLIQEYELFSVNTQMFCHGPVTTFQSYDNGPSTCIDHILMPLSEIGKVSNAKVIDSQPFSVSDHRPILCSITIENSVLTHTEGEQSTRSVSWDRARKFGYINDYSFALSQHLWTSEFPRHEINKLIIEDYYDKIVSAIKQAEQETLPYSIFKPYQKPYWNKSLTHLRDMMRLKRIEWLNNCNCHDLNAMRSIITSRRKGLFVTLKDPQLTNMKVLLRRKLKMTLTLTKSPYGSFLISGNRSHTPVQL
;
A
#
# COMPACT_ATOMS: atom_id res chain seq x y z
N MET A 1 9.03 -21.84 -3.51
CA MET A 1 7.92 -21.43 -4.40
C MET A 1 7.19 -20.27 -3.73
N GLY A 2 6.55 -19.38 -4.49
CA GLY A 2 5.76 -18.27 -3.93
C GLY A 2 4.27 -18.59 -3.91
N SER A 3 3.55 -18.06 -2.92
CA SER A 3 2.11 -18.24 -2.77
C SER A 3 1.34 -17.04 -3.35
N ILE A 4 0.27 -17.31 -4.10
CA ILE A 4 -0.54 -16.28 -4.77
C ILE A 4 -1.81 -16.03 -3.95
N ILE A 5 -2.12 -14.76 -3.68
CA ILE A 5 -3.37 -14.32 -3.05
C ILE A 5 -4.17 -13.54 -4.10
N LEU A 6 -5.41 -13.94 -4.35
CA LEU A 6 -6.33 -13.23 -5.25
C LEU A 6 -7.31 -12.42 -4.41
N MET A 7 -7.53 -11.15 -4.73
CA MET A 7 -8.45 -10.29 -3.96
C MET A 7 -9.17 -9.27 -4.84
N GLY A 8 -10.45 -9.07 -4.58
CA GLY A 8 -11.29 -8.10 -5.29
C GLY A 8 -12.76 -8.50 -5.32
N ASP A 9 -13.53 -7.78 -6.13
CA ASP A 9 -14.91 -8.11 -6.48
C ASP A 9 -14.92 -9.13 -7.62
N PHE A 10 -15.41 -10.34 -7.34
CA PHE A 10 -15.55 -11.42 -8.32
C PHE A 10 -16.94 -11.45 -8.97
N ASN A 11 -17.87 -10.57 -8.55
CA ASN A 11 -19.28 -10.55 -8.94
C ASN A 11 -19.95 -11.94 -8.85
N THR A 12 -19.46 -12.78 -7.93
CA THR A 12 -19.77 -14.21 -7.86
C THR A 12 -19.75 -14.63 -6.40
N LYS A 13 -20.71 -15.45 -5.99
CA LYS A 13 -20.90 -15.86 -4.60
C LYS A 13 -20.07 -17.12 -4.34
N ILE A 14 -19.35 -17.17 -3.22
CA ILE A 14 -18.62 -18.37 -2.79
C ILE A 14 -19.25 -18.93 -1.52
N GLN A 15 -19.61 -20.21 -1.53
CA GLN A 15 -20.21 -20.85 -0.37
C GLN A 15 -19.13 -21.17 0.67
N GLY A 16 -19.46 -20.99 1.95
CA GLY A 16 -18.55 -21.32 3.04
C GLY A 16 -19.29 -21.61 4.34
N PRO A 17 -18.58 -21.75 5.47
CA PRO A 17 -19.20 -21.91 6.78
C PRO A 17 -20.18 -20.78 7.14
N ARG A 18 -19.79 -19.51 6.93
CA ARG A 18 -20.59 -18.33 7.31
C ARG A 18 -21.63 -17.88 6.30
N TYR A 19 -21.52 -18.30 5.04
CA TYR A 19 -22.40 -17.83 3.95
C TYR A 19 -22.93 -19.02 3.14
N LYS A 20 -24.27 -19.16 3.16
CA LYS A 20 -25.02 -20.21 2.47
C LYS A 20 -26.00 -19.54 1.49
N PHE A 21 -26.11 -20.08 0.29
CA PHE A 21 -27.03 -19.65 -0.75
C PHE A 21 -27.19 -20.79 -1.77
N ASN A 22 -28.18 -20.70 -2.66
CA ASN A 22 -28.35 -21.66 -3.75
C ASN A 22 -27.41 -21.30 -4.91
N PRO A 23 -26.46 -22.17 -5.31
CA PRO A 23 -25.45 -21.81 -6.30
C PRO A 23 -26.04 -21.61 -7.70
N ASP A 24 -25.75 -20.44 -8.27
CA ASP A 24 -25.94 -20.15 -9.70
C ASP A 24 -24.74 -20.70 -10.52
N GLU A 25 -24.82 -20.58 -11.85
CA GLU A 25 -23.80 -21.10 -12.76
C GLU A 25 -22.42 -20.49 -12.53
N ARG A 26 -22.35 -19.16 -12.34
CA ARG A 26 -21.11 -18.45 -12.01
C ARG A 26 -20.50 -18.98 -10.72
N SER A 27 -21.33 -19.19 -9.71
CA SER A 27 -20.91 -19.73 -8.41
C SER A 27 -20.39 -21.16 -8.53
N ARG A 28 -20.97 -22.00 -9.43
CA ARG A 28 -20.44 -23.34 -9.74
C ARG A 28 -19.07 -23.27 -10.44
N LEU A 29 -18.90 -22.41 -11.44
CA LEU A 29 -17.62 -22.23 -12.13
C LEU A 29 -16.52 -21.74 -11.18
N MET A 30 -16.83 -20.77 -10.33
CA MET A 30 -15.91 -20.28 -9.29
C MET A 30 -15.59 -21.38 -8.27
N TYR A 31 -16.57 -22.20 -7.88
CA TYR A 31 -16.33 -23.35 -7.01
C TYR A 31 -15.36 -24.37 -7.63
N SER A 32 -15.51 -24.70 -8.92
CA SER A 32 -14.57 -25.58 -9.62
C SER A 32 -13.14 -25.05 -9.59
N LEU A 33 -12.93 -23.75 -9.87
CA LEU A 33 -11.63 -23.09 -9.77
C LEU A 33 -11.06 -23.16 -8.34
N ILE A 34 -11.90 -22.93 -7.33
CA ILE A 34 -11.49 -23.00 -5.92
C ILE A 34 -11.05 -24.42 -5.53
N GLN A 35 -11.70 -25.46 -6.06
CA GLN A 35 -11.28 -26.85 -5.85
C GLN A 35 -9.98 -27.19 -6.61
N GLU A 36 -9.88 -26.79 -7.89
CA GLU A 36 -8.72 -27.08 -8.75
C GLU A 36 -7.40 -26.51 -8.21
N TYR A 37 -7.44 -25.27 -7.68
CA TYR A 37 -6.27 -24.58 -7.14
C TYR A 37 -6.15 -24.66 -5.60
N GLU A 38 -6.91 -25.57 -4.97
CA GLU A 38 -6.97 -25.76 -3.51
C GLU A 38 -7.10 -24.43 -2.73
N LEU A 39 -7.97 -23.53 -3.19
CA LEU A 39 -8.17 -22.23 -2.58
C LEU A 39 -9.25 -22.27 -1.48
N PHE A 40 -9.29 -21.23 -0.64
CA PHE A 40 -10.43 -20.92 0.20
C PHE A 40 -10.70 -19.41 0.21
N SER A 41 -11.97 -19.03 0.38
CA SER A 41 -12.34 -17.62 0.59
C SER A 41 -12.26 -17.27 2.08
N VAL A 42 -11.39 -16.32 2.43
CA VAL A 42 -11.14 -15.88 3.81
C VAL A 42 -12.41 -15.37 4.51
N ASN A 43 -13.21 -14.54 3.82
CA ASN A 43 -14.37 -13.89 4.42
C ASN A 43 -15.56 -14.82 4.69
N THR A 44 -15.58 -16.00 4.08
CA THR A 44 -16.65 -17.01 4.30
C THR A 44 -16.31 -18.00 5.42
N GLN A 45 -15.07 -18.01 5.94
CA GLN A 45 -14.63 -18.90 7.03
C GLN A 45 -15.06 -18.43 8.42
N MET A 46 -15.24 -19.38 9.36
CA MET A 46 -15.71 -19.11 10.73
C MET A 46 -14.86 -18.12 11.54
N PHE A 47 -13.55 -18.03 11.27
CA PHE A 47 -12.66 -17.08 11.94
C PHE A 47 -12.79 -15.64 11.43
N CYS A 48 -13.54 -15.40 10.34
CA CYS A 48 -13.81 -14.05 9.88
C CYS A 48 -14.98 -13.42 10.66
N HIS A 49 -14.80 -12.19 11.11
CA HIS A 49 -15.78 -11.45 11.92
C HIS A 49 -16.50 -10.34 11.13
N GLY A 50 -17.46 -9.67 11.77
CA GLY A 50 -18.27 -8.59 11.16
C GLY A 50 -19.44 -9.13 10.31
N PRO A 51 -20.01 -8.34 9.39
CA PRO A 51 -21.09 -8.78 8.51
C PRO A 51 -20.71 -10.00 7.66
N VAL A 52 -21.72 -10.73 7.20
CA VAL A 52 -21.54 -11.89 6.29
C VAL A 52 -21.45 -11.44 4.84
N THR A 53 -22.17 -10.38 4.48
CA THR A 53 -22.26 -9.84 3.11
C THR A 53 -21.29 -8.68 2.93
N THR A 54 -20.65 -8.63 1.75
CA THR A 54 -19.68 -7.60 1.37
C THR A 54 -20.29 -6.52 0.50
N PHE A 55 -21.43 -6.77 -0.15
CA PHE A 55 -22.18 -5.81 -0.95
C PHE A 55 -23.57 -5.57 -0.35
N GLN A 56 -24.01 -4.32 -0.33
CA GLN A 56 -25.35 -3.90 0.09
C GLN A 56 -25.91 -2.88 -0.90
N SER A 57 -26.94 -3.30 -1.65
CA SER A 57 -27.65 -2.44 -2.59
C SER A 57 -28.31 -1.24 -1.89
N TYR A 58 -28.19 -0.06 -2.49
CA TYR A 58 -28.83 1.18 -2.00
C TYR A 58 -30.37 1.14 -2.10
N ASP A 59 -30.93 0.41 -3.08
CA ASP A 59 -32.36 0.37 -3.36
C ASP A 59 -33.11 -0.67 -2.49
N ASN A 60 -32.59 -0.94 -1.28
CA ASN A 60 -33.01 -2.05 -0.40
C ASN A 60 -32.96 -3.44 -1.07
N GLY A 61 -32.16 -3.61 -2.11
CA GLY A 61 -31.91 -4.89 -2.75
C GLY A 61 -31.18 -5.89 -1.83
N PRO A 62 -31.15 -7.18 -2.19
CA PRO A 62 -30.51 -8.21 -1.37
C PRO A 62 -29.02 -7.90 -1.19
N SER A 63 -28.55 -7.97 0.06
CA SER A 63 -27.11 -7.92 0.34
C SER A 63 -26.46 -9.24 -0.05
N THR A 64 -25.26 -9.19 -0.63
CA THR A 64 -24.55 -10.37 -1.14
C THR A 64 -23.10 -10.41 -0.68
N CYS A 65 -22.48 -11.59 -0.69
CA CYS A 65 -21.04 -11.74 -0.56
C CYS A 65 -20.48 -12.05 -1.95
N ILE A 66 -19.75 -11.09 -2.54
CA ILE A 66 -19.19 -11.16 -3.90
C ILE A 66 -17.73 -10.65 -3.97
N ASP A 67 -17.32 -9.86 -2.99
CA ASP A 67 -15.93 -9.53 -2.74
C ASP A 67 -15.29 -10.69 -1.99
N HIS A 68 -14.10 -11.09 -2.39
CA HIS A 68 -13.39 -12.18 -1.75
C HIS A 68 -11.89 -11.91 -1.64
N ILE A 69 -11.28 -12.52 -0.64
CA ILE A 69 -9.84 -12.77 -0.59
C ILE A 69 -9.70 -14.30 -0.69
N LEU A 70 -9.10 -14.78 -1.78
CA LEU A 70 -8.81 -16.19 -2.01
C LEU A 70 -7.34 -16.46 -1.70
N MET A 71 -7.09 -17.47 -0.87
CA MET A 71 -5.76 -17.92 -0.48
C MET A 71 -5.66 -19.44 -0.66
N PRO A 72 -4.46 -20.00 -0.91
CA PRO A 72 -4.25 -21.44 -0.89
C PRO A 72 -4.59 -22.03 0.48
N LEU A 73 -5.20 -23.20 0.52
CA LEU A 73 -5.64 -23.87 1.74
C LEU A 73 -4.47 -24.21 2.67
N SER A 74 -3.30 -24.49 2.11
CA SER A 74 -2.03 -24.64 2.83
C SER A 74 -1.63 -23.38 3.63
N GLU A 75 -2.13 -22.21 3.26
CA GLU A 75 -1.82 -20.92 3.89
C GLU A 75 -2.88 -20.47 4.92
N ILE A 76 -3.91 -21.29 5.19
CA ILE A 76 -5.01 -20.93 6.11
C ILE A 76 -4.51 -20.60 7.52
N GLY A 77 -3.50 -21.34 8.01
CA GLY A 77 -2.88 -21.13 9.33
C GLY A 77 -2.12 -19.81 9.46
N LYS A 78 -1.78 -19.14 8.35
CA LYS A 78 -1.14 -17.82 8.38
C LYS A 78 -2.13 -16.68 8.60
N VAL A 79 -3.44 -16.90 8.48
CA VAL A 79 -4.44 -15.84 8.73
C VAL A 79 -4.58 -15.58 10.23
N SER A 80 -3.99 -14.48 10.68
CA SER A 80 -4.02 -14.05 12.10
C SER A 80 -5.29 -13.28 12.48
N ASN A 81 -5.95 -12.64 11.52
CA ASN A 81 -7.20 -11.89 11.73
C ASN A 81 -7.93 -11.72 10.40
N ALA A 82 -9.25 -11.87 10.39
CA ALA A 82 -10.09 -11.49 9.27
C ALA A 82 -11.39 -10.83 9.75
N LYS A 83 -11.81 -9.74 9.10
CA LYS A 83 -13.13 -9.15 9.32
C LYS A 83 -13.67 -8.44 8.08
N VAL A 84 -14.96 -8.58 7.84
CA VAL A 84 -15.71 -7.63 7.01
C VAL A 84 -15.96 -6.39 7.87
N ILE A 85 -15.54 -5.22 7.40
CA ILE A 85 -15.77 -3.96 8.09
C ILE A 85 -17.14 -3.45 7.68
N ASP A 86 -18.06 -3.33 8.63
CA ASP A 86 -19.38 -2.78 8.33
C ASP A 86 -19.29 -1.32 7.88
N SER A 87 -20.15 -0.96 6.93
CA SER A 87 -20.18 0.36 6.32
C SER A 87 -20.68 1.37 7.34
N GLN A 88 -19.75 2.16 7.90
CA GLN A 88 -20.11 3.34 8.68
C GLN A 88 -21.03 4.26 7.84
N PRO A 89 -21.91 5.07 8.47
CA PRO A 89 -22.99 5.83 7.79
C PRO A 89 -22.55 6.89 6.76
N PHE A 90 -21.25 6.95 6.42
CA PHE A 90 -20.68 7.79 5.37
C PHE A 90 -19.77 7.01 4.39
N SER A 91 -19.92 5.68 4.30
CA SER A 91 -19.37 4.94 3.15
C SER A 91 -20.06 5.43 1.88
N VAL A 92 -19.25 5.83 0.89
CA VAL A 92 -19.74 6.19 -0.45
C VAL A 92 -19.75 5.01 -1.41
N SER A 93 -19.54 3.80 -0.88
CA SER A 93 -19.70 2.54 -1.59
C SER A 93 -20.63 1.61 -0.80
N ASP A 94 -21.47 0.96 -1.59
CA ASP A 94 -22.24 -0.25 -1.40
C ASP A 94 -21.38 -1.47 -1.02
N HIS A 95 -20.08 -1.45 -1.31
CA HIS A 95 -19.12 -2.48 -0.86
C HIS A 95 -18.53 -2.16 0.52
N ARG A 96 -18.57 -3.17 1.41
CA ARG A 96 -17.92 -3.26 2.72
C ARG A 96 -16.49 -3.79 2.57
N PRO A 97 -15.47 -3.09 3.08
CA PRO A 97 -14.09 -3.56 2.99
C PRO A 97 -13.85 -4.88 3.74
N ILE A 98 -13.16 -5.82 3.10
CA ILE A 98 -12.58 -6.99 3.79
C ILE A 98 -11.19 -6.62 4.30
N LEU A 99 -10.97 -6.79 5.60
CA LEU A 99 -9.64 -6.76 6.21
C LEU A 99 -9.17 -8.19 6.47
N CYS A 100 -7.99 -8.53 5.98
CA CYS A 100 -7.26 -9.75 6.34
C CYS A 100 -5.87 -9.36 6.84
N SER A 101 -5.35 -10.07 7.84
CA SER A 101 -3.99 -9.94 8.34
C SER A 101 -3.32 -11.31 8.30
N ILE A 102 -2.20 -11.41 7.59
CA ILE A 102 -1.45 -12.64 7.44
C ILE A 102 -0.10 -12.53 8.15
N THR A 103 0.29 -13.60 8.83
CA THR A 103 1.62 -13.78 9.42
C THR A 103 2.54 -14.29 8.33
N ILE A 104 3.54 -13.50 7.94
CA ILE A 104 4.61 -13.94 7.06
C ILE A 104 5.76 -14.35 7.96
N GLU A 105 6.19 -15.61 7.88
CA GLU A 105 7.38 -16.07 8.58
C GLU A 105 8.59 -15.31 8.06
N ASN A 106 9.44 -14.82 8.98
CA ASN A 106 10.63 -14.04 8.64
C ASN A 106 11.72 -14.92 8.00
N SER A 107 11.52 -15.36 6.75
CA SER A 107 12.63 -15.64 5.85
C SER A 107 13.47 -14.37 5.81
N VAL A 108 14.69 -14.40 6.35
CA VAL A 108 15.54 -13.23 6.63
C VAL A 108 15.32 -12.14 5.60
N LEU A 109 14.51 -11.15 5.96
CA LEU A 109 14.26 -10.00 5.12
C LEU A 109 15.54 -9.17 5.16
N THR A 110 16.49 -9.50 4.30
CA THR A 110 17.47 -8.55 3.77
C THR A 110 16.69 -7.50 2.99
N HIS A 111 15.96 -6.67 3.74
CA HIS A 111 15.51 -5.38 3.31
C HIS A 111 16.77 -4.56 3.02
N THR A 112 17.22 -4.64 1.77
CA THR A 112 17.69 -3.43 1.12
C THR A 112 16.52 -2.45 1.17
N GLU A 113 16.50 -1.62 2.23
CA GLU A 113 15.68 -0.41 2.34
C GLU A 113 16.15 0.63 1.30
N GLY A 114 16.14 0.23 0.04
CA GLY A 114 16.20 1.16 -1.06
C GLY A 114 14.88 1.92 -1.08
N GLU A 115 14.94 3.24 -0.95
CA GLU A 115 13.89 4.15 -1.39
C GLU A 115 13.75 4.10 -2.94
N GLN A 116 13.59 2.90 -3.52
CA GLN A 116 13.12 2.73 -4.88
C GLN A 116 11.63 3.09 -4.90
N SER A 117 11.40 4.41 -4.90
CA SER A 117 10.22 5.05 -5.45
C SER A 117 10.04 4.49 -6.87
N THR A 118 9.21 3.45 -7.01
CA THR A 118 8.91 2.74 -8.27
C THR A 118 8.12 3.65 -9.22
N ARG A 119 8.78 4.69 -9.74
CA ARG A 119 8.25 5.48 -10.84
C ARG A 119 8.28 4.55 -12.05
N SER A 120 7.12 4.11 -12.52
CA SER A 120 7.07 3.31 -13.75
C SER A 120 7.69 4.12 -14.89
N VAL A 121 8.55 3.51 -15.70
CA VAL A 121 9.01 4.13 -16.95
C VAL A 121 7.79 4.39 -17.85
N SER A 122 7.75 5.56 -18.49
CA SER A 122 6.70 5.95 -19.43
C SER A 122 7.09 5.49 -20.84
N TRP A 123 6.88 4.20 -21.15
CA TRP A 123 7.32 3.59 -22.41
C TRP A 123 6.80 4.31 -23.67
N ASP A 124 5.58 4.86 -23.65
CA ASP A 124 5.04 5.65 -24.77
C ASP A 124 5.84 6.94 -25.00
N ARG A 125 6.28 7.61 -23.92
CA ARG A 125 7.20 8.76 -24.03
C ARG A 125 8.58 8.31 -24.49
N ALA A 126 9.08 7.18 -23.97
CA ALA A 126 10.39 6.64 -24.32
C ALA A 126 10.50 6.39 -25.84
N ARG A 127 9.46 5.79 -26.42
CA ARG A 127 9.33 5.59 -27.87
C ARG A 127 9.14 6.91 -28.63
N LYS A 128 8.19 7.75 -28.21
CA LYS A 128 7.80 8.96 -28.96
C LYS A 128 8.92 10.01 -29.10
N PHE A 129 9.80 10.10 -28.10
CA PHE A 129 10.82 11.16 -28.01
C PHE A 129 12.26 10.66 -28.15
N GLY A 130 12.48 9.42 -28.59
CA GLY A 130 13.82 8.91 -28.91
C GLY A 130 14.66 8.40 -27.73
N TYR A 131 14.19 8.52 -26.49
CA TYR A 131 14.93 8.13 -25.27
C TYR A 131 15.43 6.67 -25.24
N ILE A 132 14.90 5.77 -26.08
CA ILE A 132 15.42 4.40 -26.26
C ILE A 132 16.83 4.41 -26.87
N ASN A 133 17.10 5.33 -27.79
CA ASN A 133 18.43 5.50 -28.40
C ASN A 133 19.41 6.10 -27.40
N ASP A 134 18.96 7.12 -26.64
CA ASP A 134 19.74 7.74 -25.57
C ASP A 134 20.11 6.70 -24.49
N TYR A 135 19.14 5.87 -24.05
CA TYR A 135 19.37 4.75 -23.14
C TYR A 135 20.39 3.76 -23.69
N SER A 136 20.24 3.36 -24.96
CA SER A 136 21.16 2.40 -25.61
C SER A 136 22.58 2.95 -25.71
N PHE A 137 22.73 4.25 -25.99
CA PHE A 137 24.03 4.93 -25.98
C PHE A 137 24.63 5.01 -24.58
N ALA A 138 23.87 5.47 -23.58
CA ALA A 138 24.33 5.58 -22.19
C ALA A 138 24.73 4.21 -21.62
N LEU A 139 23.90 3.17 -21.82
CA LEU A 139 24.21 1.80 -21.43
C LEU A 139 25.50 1.30 -22.09
N SER A 140 25.70 1.61 -23.38
CA SER A 140 26.93 1.24 -24.08
C SER A 140 28.16 1.88 -23.46
N GLN A 141 28.10 3.16 -23.05
CA GLN A 141 29.21 3.85 -22.36
C GLN A 141 29.51 3.25 -20.97
N HIS A 142 28.48 2.98 -20.18
CA HIS A 142 28.63 2.38 -18.83
C HIS A 142 29.14 0.93 -18.88
N LEU A 143 28.80 0.18 -19.92
CA LEU A 143 29.36 -1.15 -20.16
C LEU A 143 30.80 -1.08 -20.72
N TRP A 144 31.13 -0.12 -21.58
CA TRP A 144 32.50 0.02 -22.14
C TRP A 144 33.55 0.41 -21.09
N THR A 145 33.13 1.17 -20.07
CA THR A 145 33.96 1.54 -18.91
C THR A 145 34.08 0.43 -17.87
N SER A 146 33.23 -0.61 -17.94
CA SER A 146 33.30 -1.80 -17.11
C SER A 146 34.30 -2.80 -17.69
N GLU A 147 35.59 -2.66 -17.36
CA GLU A 147 36.63 -3.55 -17.87
C GLU A 147 36.31 -5.04 -17.61
N PHE A 148 36.36 -5.84 -18.68
CA PHE A 148 36.19 -7.29 -18.56
C PHE A 148 37.44 -7.91 -17.89
N PRO A 149 37.28 -8.72 -16.82
CA PRO A 149 38.41 -9.31 -16.13
C PRO A 149 39.19 -10.27 -17.05
N ARG A 150 40.48 -9.96 -17.29
CA ARG A 150 41.36 -10.70 -18.21
C ARG A 150 42.15 -11.85 -17.55
N HIS A 151 41.77 -12.22 -16.33
CA HIS A 151 42.48 -13.18 -15.49
C HIS A 151 41.54 -14.28 -15.00
N GLU A 152 42.09 -15.26 -14.29
CA GLU A 152 41.44 -16.52 -13.90
C GLU A 152 40.03 -16.32 -13.33
N ILE A 153 39.03 -16.81 -14.06
CA ILE A 153 37.61 -16.56 -13.77
C ILE A 153 37.20 -17.41 -12.56
N ASN A 154 36.84 -16.74 -11.47
CA ASN A 154 36.27 -17.37 -10.28
C ASN A 154 34.89 -16.81 -9.95
N LYS A 155 34.18 -17.45 -9.02
CA LYS A 155 32.80 -17.08 -8.65
C LYS A 155 32.66 -15.62 -8.19
N LEU A 156 33.58 -15.11 -7.38
CA LEU A 156 33.53 -13.74 -6.87
C LEU A 156 33.68 -12.70 -7.97
N ILE A 157 34.53 -12.98 -8.97
CA ILE A 157 34.71 -12.13 -10.15
C ILE A 157 33.45 -12.11 -11.02
N ILE A 158 32.73 -13.24 -11.14
CA ILE A 158 31.45 -13.30 -11.85
C ILE A 158 30.38 -12.47 -11.12
N GLU A 159 30.31 -12.58 -9.79
CA GLU A 159 29.36 -11.82 -8.96
C GLU A 159 29.64 -10.30 -9.03
N ASP A 160 30.89 -9.86 -8.90
CA ASP A 160 31.29 -8.45 -9.08
C ASP A 160 30.99 -7.91 -10.50
N TYR A 161 31.25 -8.70 -11.54
CA TYR A 161 30.93 -8.29 -12.91
C TYR A 161 29.43 -8.24 -13.19
N TYR A 162 28.64 -9.13 -12.57
CA TYR A 162 27.17 -9.08 -12.62
C TYR A 162 26.65 -7.80 -11.95
N ASP A 163 27.15 -7.44 -10.77
CA ASP A 163 26.78 -6.22 -10.07
C ASP A 163 27.17 -4.95 -10.85
N LYS A 164 28.29 -4.96 -11.58
CA LYS A 164 28.67 -3.90 -12.54
C LYS A 164 27.67 -3.77 -13.68
N ILE A 165 27.26 -4.87 -14.33
CA ILE A 165 26.22 -4.85 -15.38
C ILE A 165 24.90 -4.29 -14.83
N VAL A 166 24.46 -4.78 -13.66
CA VAL A 166 23.22 -4.30 -13.01
C VAL A 166 23.31 -2.81 -12.66
N SER A 167 24.48 -2.33 -12.25
CA SER A 167 24.73 -0.92 -11.97
C SER A 167 24.70 -0.06 -13.23
N ALA A 168 25.35 -0.50 -14.31
CA ALA A 168 25.33 0.17 -15.62
C ALA A 168 23.90 0.30 -16.18
N ILE A 169 23.10 -0.76 -16.09
CA ILE A 169 21.67 -0.75 -16.46
C ILE A 169 20.91 0.29 -15.65
N LYS A 170 21.05 0.30 -14.32
CA LYS A 170 20.36 1.26 -13.43
C LYS A 170 20.80 2.71 -13.67
N GLN A 171 22.07 2.95 -13.97
CA GLN A 171 22.58 4.29 -14.28
C GLN A 171 22.01 4.81 -15.60
N ALA A 172 22.08 4.02 -16.68
CA ALA A 172 21.46 4.36 -17.95
C ALA A 172 19.94 4.60 -17.81
N GLU A 173 19.24 3.77 -17.03
CA GLU A 173 17.81 3.93 -16.72
C GLU A 173 17.52 5.29 -16.05
N GLN A 174 18.33 5.68 -15.06
CA GLN A 174 18.16 6.93 -14.29
C GLN A 174 18.48 8.19 -15.10
N GLU A 175 19.49 8.13 -15.97
CA GLU A 175 19.94 9.26 -16.79
C GLU A 175 18.98 9.56 -17.95
N THR A 176 18.38 8.53 -18.56
CA THR A 176 17.76 8.65 -19.88
C THR A 176 16.25 8.41 -19.91
N LEU A 177 15.71 7.50 -19.10
CA LEU A 177 14.33 7.06 -19.30
C LEU A 177 13.31 8.03 -18.68
N PRO A 178 12.24 8.39 -19.40
CA PRO A 178 11.23 9.30 -18.90
C PRO A 178 10.33 8.60 -17.87
N TYR A 179 10.62 8.79 -16.60
CA TYR A 179 9.78 8.31 -15.50
C TYR A 179 8.37 8.92 -15.54
N SER A 180 7.37 8.09 -15.22
CA SER A 180 6.00 8.58 -15.00
C SER A 180 5.98 9.48 -13.77
N ILE A 181 5.67 10.75 -14.00
CA ILE A 181 5.35 11.69 -12.93
C ILE A 181 3.92 11.38 -12.51
N PHE A 182 3.71 11.02 -11.24
CA PHE A 182 2.37 10.93 -10.66
C PHE A 182 1.63 12.25 -10.94
N LYS A 183 0.60 12.20 -11.79
CA LYS A 183 -0.25 13.36 -12.06
C LYS A 183 -1.30 13.45 -10.94
N PRO A 184 -1.17 14.38 -9.97
CA PRO A 184 -2.14 14.46 -8.86
C PRO A 184 -3.57 14.80 -9.32
N TYR A 185 -3.71 15.25 -10.57
CA TYR A 185 -4.97 15.56 -11.26
C TYR A 185 -5.62 14.36 -11.98
N GLN A 186 -5.00 13.18 -12.07
CA GLN A 186 -5.62 11.98 -12.67
C GLN A 186 -6.56 11.23 -11.71
N LYS A 187 -7.39 11.97 -10.97
CA LYS A 187 -8.71 11.48 -10.58
C LYS A 187 -9.70 12.02 -11.62
N PRO A 188 -10.63 11.21 -12.16
CA PRO A 188 -11.60 11.68 -13.14
C PRO A 188 -12.33 12.91 -12.59
N TYR A 189 -12.45 13.92 -13.45
CA TYR A 189 -12.84 15.30 -13.19
C TYR A 189 -13.70 15.52 -11.94
N TRP A 190 -13.06 16.01 -10.86
CA TRP A 190 -13.79 16.77 -9.83
C TRP A 190 -14.22 18.11 -10.46
N ASN A 191 -15.36 18.12 -11.16
CA ASN A 191 -16.01 19.37 -11.56
C ASN A 191 -16.35 20.21 -10.31
N LYS A 192 -16.79 21.47 -10.47
CA LYS A 192 -17.06 22.36 -9.31
C LYS A 192 -18.04 21.71 -8.31
N SER A 193 -19.08 21.04 -8.81
CA SER A 193 -20.08 20.35 -8.00
C SER A 193 -19.51 19.17 -7.20
N LEU A 194 -18.71 18.31 -7.85
CA LEU A 194 -18.04 17.19 -7.19
C LEU A 194 -16.95 17.66 -6.20
N THR A 195 -16.25 18.75 -6.52
CA THR A 195 -15.29 19.39 -5.60
C THR A 195 -15.99 19.89 -4.33
N HIS A 196 -17.13 20.57 -4.49
CA HIS A 196 -17.95 21.02 -3.37
C HIS A 196 -18.45 19.85 -2.53
N LEU A 197 -18.99 18.79 -3.15
CA LEU A 197 -19.44 17.59 -2.46
C LEU A 197 -18.31 16.89 -1.69
N ARG A 198 -17.11 16.77 -2.30
CA ARG A 198 -15.91 16.24 -1.64
C ARG A 198 -15.53 17.05 -0.41
N ASP A 199 -15.58 18.37 -0.50
CA ASP A 199 -15.14 19.24 0.59
C ASP A 199 -16.20 19.33 1.71
N MET A 200 -17.49 19.27 1.38
CA MET A 200 -18.56 19.00 2.36
C MET A 200 -18.35 17.66 3.09
N MET A 201 -18.07 16.58 2.36
CA MET A 201 -17.80 15.25 2.95
C MET A 201 -16.53 15.24 3.81
N ARG A 202 -15.52 16.06 3.46
CA ARG A 202 -14.34 16.28 4.31
C ARG A 202 -14.66 17.04 5.59
N LEU A 203 -15.47 18.09 5.52
CA LEU A 203 -15.88 18.88 6.68
C LEU A 203 -16.73 18.05 7.65
N LYS A 204 -17.77 17.36 7.15
CA LYS A 204 -18.56 16.40 7.95
C LYS A 204 -17.69 15.33 8.62
N ARG A 205 -16.65 14.85 7.93
CA ARG A 205 -15.67 13.91 8.51
C ARG A 205 -14.82 14.53 9.62
N ILE A 206 -14.39 15.79 9.49
CA ILE A 206 -13.60 16.48 10.52
C ILE A 206 -14.47 16.72 11.77
N GLU A 207 -15.71 17.18 11.57
CA GLU A 207 -16.69 17.36 12.63
C GLU A 207 -16.97 16.04 13.37
N TRP A 208 -17.20 14.94 12.64
CA TRP A 208 -17.34 13.60 13.22
C TRP A 208 -16.09 13.13 13.99
N LEU A 209 -14.88 13.36 13.46
CA LEU A 209 -13.62 13.02 14.12
C LEU A 209 -13.41 13.77 15.45
N ASN A 210 -14.03 14.95 15.61
CA ASN A 210 -13.98 15.75 16.82
C ASN A 210 -15.09 15.37 17.82
N ASN A 211 -16.23 14.89 17.33
CA ASN A 211 -17.41 14.57 18.14
C ASN A 211 -17.49 13.10 18.61
N CYS A 212 -16.68 12.19 18.05
CA CYS A 212 -16.69 10.77 18.44
C CYS A 212 -15.66 10.40 19.52
N ASN A 213 -16.15 10.08 20.72
CA ASN A 213 -15.38 9.45 21.80
C ASN A 213 -15.12 7.93 21.56
N CYS A 214 -14.76 7.50 20.34
CA CYS A 214 -14.51 6.08 20.06
C CYS A 214 -13.00 5.73 20.08
N HIS A 215 -12.65 4.69 20.85
CA HIS A 215 -11.28 4.18 20.96
C HIS A 215 -10.70 3.67 19.60
N ASP A 216 -11.56 3.32 18.65
CA ASP A 216 -11.20 2.91 17.28
C ASP A 216 -10.59 4.02 16.40
N LEU A 217 -10.63 5.29 16.82
CA LEU A 217 -10.02 6.39 16.09
C LEU A 217 -8.52 6.16 15.83
N ASN A 218 -7.81 5.48 16.73
CA ASN A 218 -6.39 5.18 16.56
C ASN A 218 -6.15 4.13 15.46
N ALA A 219 -6.99 3.09 15.37
CA ALA A 219 -6.93 2.09 14.30
C ALA A 219 -7.23 2.71 12.92
N MET A 220 -8.25 3.57 12.83
CA MET A 220 -8.52 4.29 11.57
C MET A 220 -7.42 5.30 11.21
N ARG A 221 -6.89 6.06 12.18
CA ARG A 221 -5.78 7.01 11.94
C ARG A 221 -4.53 6.29 11.44
N SER A 222 -4.23 5.10 11.98
CA SER A 222 -3.16 4.21 11.47
C SER A 222 -3.36 3.90 9.98
N ILE A 223 -4.53 3.37 9.59
CA ILE A 223 -4.86 3.02 8.19
C ILE A 223 -4.80 4.23 7.24
N ILE A 224 -5.11 5.44 7.72
CA ILE A 224 -5.07 6.67 6.93
C ILE A 224 -3.63 7.21 6.78
N THR A 225 -2.79 7.05 7.80
CA THR A 225 -1.39 7.48 7.77
C THR A 225 -0.51 6.53 6.95
N SER A 226 -0.76 5.21 7.01
CA SER A 226 -0.11 4.20 6.15
C SER A 226 -0.53 4.25 4.67
N ARG A 227 -1.60 5.00 4.34
CA ARG A 227 -1.97 5.37 2.96
C ARG A 227 -1.35 6.69 2.48
N ARG A 228 -0.71 7.48 3.36
CA ARG A 228 -0.12 8.80 3.02
C ARG A 228 1.40 8.83 3.09
N LYS A 229 1.99 7.99 3.93
CA LYS A 229 3.38 7.55 3.81
C LYS A 229 3.34 6.12 3.29
N GLY A 230 4.24 5.74 2.38
CA GLY A 230 4.42 4.33 2.08
C GLY A 230 4.77 3.59 3.37
N LEU A 231 3.91 2.61 3.72
CA LEU A 231 4.08 1.53 4.70
C LEU A 231 4.91 1.81 5.98
N PHE A 232 4.29 1.85 7.16
CA PHE A 232 4.94 1.49 8.43
C PHE A 232 3.92 0.96 9.45
N VAL A 233 4.18 -0.23 10.01
CA VAL A 233 3.55 -0.75 11.23
C VAL A 233 4.62 -0.85 12.29
N THR A 234 4.41 -0.21 13.44
CA THR A 234 5.37 -0.23 14.56
C THR A 234 5.00 -1.36 15.51
N LEU A 235 5.85 -2.39 15.63
CA LEU A 235 5.80 -3.31 16.76
C LEU A 235 6.39 -2.61 18.00
N LYS A 236 5.75 -2.81 19.15
CA LYS A 236 6.29 -2.35 20.44
C LYS A 236 7.31 -3.38 20.94
N ASP A 237 8.59 -3.10 20.72
CA ASP A 237 9.67 -3.71 21.49
C ASP A 237 9.98 -2.82 22.72
N PRO A 238 9.94 -3.34 23.96
CA PRO A 238 10.27 -2.57 25.16
C PRO A 238 11.77 -2.24 25.33
N GLN A 239 12.69 -2.82 24.56
CA GLN A 239 14.13 -2.88 24.91
C GLN A 239 15.04 -1.94 24.11
N LEU A 240 14.62 -1.38 22.97
CA LEU A 240 15.52 -0.59 22.10
C LEU A 240 15.38 0.93 22.30
N THR A 241 16.31 1.48 23.09
CA THR A 241 16.49 2.93 23.26
C THR A 241 17.37 3.50 22.14
N ASN A 242 17.01 4.70 21.68
CA ASN A 242 17.70 5.61 20.74
C ASN A 242 17.24 5.57 19.27
N MET A 243 16.60 6.66 18.84
CA MET A 243 16.58 7.06 17.43
C MET A 243 16.68 8.58 17.29
N LYS A 244 17.64 9.07 16.50
CA LYS A 244 17.71 10.48 16.08
C LYS A 244 16.67 10.72 14.99
N VAL A 245 15.93 11.83 15.07
CA VAL A 245 14.98 12.25 14.02
C VAL A 245 15.60 13.39 13.21
N LEU A 246 15.82 13.17 11.91
CA LEU A 246 16.17 14.22 10.96
C LEU A 246 14.91 14.66 10.20
N LEU A 247 14.53 15.94 10.29
CA LEU A 247 13.33 16.50 9.65
C LEU A 247 13.67 17.67 8.71
N ARG A 248 13.28 17.54 7.43
CA ARG A 248 13.15 18.60 6.41
C ARG A 248 11.96 18.19 5.52
N ARG A 249 11.10 19.04 4.93
CA ARG A 249 10.93 20.51 4.69
C ARG A 249 9.41 20.74 4.50
N LYS A 250 8.73 21.88 4.73
CA LYS A 250 9.07 23.26 5.15
C LYS A 250 8.03 23.73 6.20
N LEU A 251 8.44 24.23 7.38
CA LEU A 251 7.72 25.20 8.24
C LEU A 251 8.72 25.64 9.33
N LYS A 252 9.00 26.95 9.47
CA LYS A 252 9.88 27.44 10.55
C LYS A 252 9.09 27.49 11.86
N MET A 253 9.12 26.40 12.62
CA MET A 253 8.81 26.39 14.05
C MET A 253 10.01 25.79 14.79
N THR A 254 10.59 26.56 15.69
CA THR A 254 11.55 26.04 16.67
C THR A 254 10.75 25.49 17.84
N LEU A 255 10.91 24.19 18.12
CA LEU A 255 10.30 23.52 19.26
C LEU A 255 11.42 23.14 20.22
N THR A 256 11.29 23.53 21.48
CA THR A 256 12.23 23.15 22.54
C THR A 256 11.57 22.11 23.43
N LEU A 257 12.25 20.98 23.62
CA LEU A 257 11.82 19.89 24.50
C LEU A 257 12.58 20.00 25.82
N THR A 258 11.86 20.24 26.91
CA THR A 258 12.39 20.14 28.27
C THR A 258 11.79 18.92 28.97
N LYS A 259 12.66 18.14 29.61
CA LYS A 259 12.28 16.93 30.35
C LYS A 259 11.80 17.34 31.74
N SER A 260 10.55 16.99 32.10
CA SER A 260 10.04 17.16 33.46
C SER A 260 10.77 16.20 34.42
N PRO A 261 11.06 16.59 35.67
CA PRO A 261 11.58 15.67 36.68
C PRO A 261 10.65 14.47 36.95
N TYR A 262 9.37 14.55 36.57
CA TYR A 262 8.38 13.48 36.71
C TYR A 262 8.21 12.61 35.45
N GLY A 263 9.19 12.59 34.54
CA GLY A 263 9.26 11.64 33.43
C GLY A 263 8.42 11.95 32.19
N SER A 264 7.69 13.07 32.18
CA SER A 264 6.94 13.57 31.02
C SER A 264 7.73 14.64 30.24
N PHE A 265 7.39 14.84 28.97
CA PHE A 265 7.97 15.88 28.12
C PHE A 265 6.93 16.97 27.84
N LEU A 266 7.30 18.23 28.05
CA LEU A 266 6.49 19.38 27.64
C LEU A 266 7.03 19.92 26.31
N ILE A 267 6.09 20.28 25.42
CA ILE A 267 6.37 20.87 24.11
C ILE A 267 5.71 22.25 24.08
N SER A 268 6.51 23.30 24.04
CA SER A 268 6.06 24.68 23.79
C SER A 268 6.69 25.20 22.51
N GLY A 269 5.97 26.06 21.79
CA GLY A 269 6.42 26.62 20.52
C GLY A 269 5.93 28.04 20.31
N ASN A 270 6.86 28.98 20.17
CA ASN A 270 6.55 30.37 19.84
C ASN A 270 6.58 30.59 18.32
N ARG A 271 5.63 31.37 17.80
CA ARG A 271 5.62 31.85 16.41
C ARG A 271 6.17 33.27 16.35
N SER A 272 7.33 33.44 15.71
CA SER A 272 7.81 34.77 15.29
C SER A 272 7.08 35.19 14.01
N HIS A 273 6.24 36.21 14.09
CA HIS A 273 5.70 36.88 12.90
C HIS A 273 6.70 37.93 12.40
N THR A 274 7.21 37.75 11.17
CA THR A 274 7.75 38.86 10.38
C THR A 274 6.70 39.27 9.35
N PRO A 275 6.36 40.56 9.22
CA PRO A 275 5.46 41.04 8.18
C PRO A 275 6.17 41.01 6.83
N VAL A 276 5.40 40.76 5.77
CA VAL A 276 5.85 40.94 4.38
C VAL A 276 5.42 42.34 3.95
N GLN A 277 6.37 43.20 3.60
CA GLN A 277 6.08 44.41 2.85
C GLN A 277 5.74 44.02 1.40
N LEU A 278 4.74 44.71 0.83
CA LEU A 278 4.27 44.55 -0.55
C LEU A 278 5.25 45.17 -1.56
#